data_AF-A0A376RC79-F1
#
_entry.id   AF-A0A376RC79-F1
#
_cell.length_a   1.000
_cell.length_b   1.000
_cell.length_c   1.000
_cell.angle_alpha   90.00
_cell.angle_beta   90.00
_cell.angle_gamma   90.00
#
_symmetry.space_group_name_H-M   'P 1'
#
loop_
_entity.id
_entity.type
_entity.pdbx_description
1 polymer ?
#
loop_
_entity_poly.entity_id
_entity_poly.type
_entity_poly.pdbx_seq_one_letter_code
_entity_poly.pdbx_strand_id
1 'polypeptide(L)' 'MKPYQRQFIEFALGKQVLKFGEFTLKSGRKSPYFFNAGLFNTGRDLALLGRFYAEALVDSGP' A
#
# COMPACT_ATOMS: atom_id res chain seq x y z
N MET A 1 5.87 -7.24 12.62
CA MET A 1 5.64 -6.11 11.68
C MET A 1 6.51 -4.95 12.13
N LYS A 2 7.32 -4.39 11.23
CA LYS A 2 8.19 -3.23 11.50
C LYS A 2 7.37 -1.93 11.50
N PRO A 3 7.83 -0.85 12.17
CA PRO A 3 7.06 0.39 12.26
C PRO A 3 6.62 0.95 10.90
N TYR A 4 7.50 0.95 9.90
CA TYR A 4 7.19 1.44 8.55
C TYR A 4 6.09 0.63 7.85
N GLN A 5 6.01 -0.68 8.11
CA GLN A 5 4.97 -1.55 7.54
C GLN A 5 3.60 -1.18 8.10
N ARG A 6 3.52 -0.89 9.41
CA ARG A 6 2.28 -0.42 10.04
C ARG A 6 1.84 0.93 9.47
N GLN A 7 2.78 1.88 9.42
CA GLN A 7 2.53 3.23 8.90
C GLN A 7 2.10 3.20 7.43
N PHE A 8 2.66 2.29 6.62
CA PHE A 8 2.25 2.11 5.24
C PHE A 8 0.81 1.60 5.12
N ILE A 9 0.40 0.64 5.94
CA ILE A 9 -0.99 0.14 5.95
C ILE A 9 -1.95 1.25 6.40
N GLU A 10 -1.62 1.99 7.46
CA GLU A 10 -2.43 3.13 7.94
C GLU A 10 -2.55 4.22 6.87
N PHE A 11 -1.45 4.53 6.17
CA PHE A 11 -1.44 5.45 5.04
C PHE A 11 -2.32 4.96 3.87
N ALA A 12 -2.20 3.68 3.50
CA ALA A 12 -2.99 3.09 2.43
C ALA A 12 -4.49 3.05 2.75
N LEU A 13 -4.86 2.78 4.01
CA LEU A 13 -6.25 2.85 4.48
C LEU A 13 -6.78 4.29 4.45
N GLY A 14 -6.01 5.25 4.98
CA GLY A 14 -6.40 6.66 5.01
C GLY A 14 -6.59 7.28 3.62
N LYS A 15 -5.84 6.78 2.62
CA LYS A 15 -5.99 7.18 1.20
C LYS A 15 -6.97 6.33 0.41
N GLN A 16 -7.61 5.34 1.05
CA GLN A 16 -8.46 4.35 0.41
C GLN A 16 -7.78 3.59 -0.74
N VAL A 17 -6.44 3.52 -0.71
CA VAL A 17 -5.65 2.64 -1.58
C VAL A 17 -5.93 1.20 -1.21
N LEU A 18 -5.97 0.90 0.09
CA LEU A 18 -6.41 -0.38 0.63
C LEU A 18 -7.89 -0.27 1.03
N LYS A 19 -8.73 -1.15 0.49
CA LYS A 19 -10.16 -1.24 0.80
C LYS A 19 -10.53 -2.67 1.18
N PHE A 20 -11.50 -2.82 2.07
CA PHE A 20 -12.13 -4.09 2.42
C PHE A 20 -13.55 -4.16 1.86
N GLY A 21 -13.99 -5.35 1.47
CA GLY A 21 -15.25 -5.59 0.76
C GLY A 21 -15.13 -6.75 -0.22
N GLU A 22 -16.08 -6.91 -1.13
CA GLU A 22 -16.02 -7.97 -2.13
C GLU A 22 -15.44 -7.46 -3.46
N PHE A 23 -14.28 -8.00 -3.84
CA PHE A 23 -13.60 -7.63 -5.08
C PHE A 23 -13.35 -8.86 -5.95
N THR A 24 -13.43 -8.69 -7.27
CA THR A 24 -13.00 -9.72 -8.23
C THR A 24 -11.65 -9.31 -8.80
N LEU A 25 -10.61 -10.14 -8.58
CA LEU A 25 -9.26 -9.88 -9.06
C LEU A 25 -9.13 -10.21 -10.55
N LYS A 26 -8.04 -9.76 -11.19
CA LYS A 26 -7.75 -10.09 -12.60
C LYS A 26 -7.69 -11.59 -12.88
N SER A 27 -7.34 -12.39 -11.86
CA SER A 27 -7.35 -13.86 -11.93
C SER A 27 -8.73 -14.49 -11.80
N GLY A 28 -9.80 -13.70 -11.64
CA GLY A 28 -11.16 -14.17 -11.36
C GLY A 28 -11.43 -14.51 -9.89
N ARG A 29 -10.41 -14.56 -9.03
CA ARG A 29 -10.57 -14.83 -7.60
C ARG A 29 -11.39 -13.76 -6.90
N LYS A 30 -12.29 -14.16 -6.01
CA LYS A 30 -12.97 -13.27 -5.06
C LYS A 30 -12.01 -12.96 -3.91
N SER A 31 -11.81 -11.69 -3.61
CA SER A 31 -10.92 -11.19 -2.56
C SER A 31 -11.69 -10.31 -1.58
N PRO A 32 -11.47 -10.46 -0.27
CA PRO A 32 -12.11 -9.63 0.75
C PRO A 32 -11.46 -8.23 0.87
N TYR A 33 -10.42 -7.96 0.07
CA TYR A 33 -9.75 -6.67 -0.01
C TYR A 33 -9.23 -6.38 -1.41
N PHE A 34 -8.98 -5.10 -1.69
CA PHE A 34 -8.32 -4.64 -2.90
C PHE A 34 -7.31 -3.54 -2.59
N PHE A 35 -6.20 -3.55 -3.32
CA PHE A 35 -5.14 -2.57 -3.19
C PHE A 35 -4.92 -1.88 -4.53
N ASN A 36 -5.26 -0.59 -4.60
CA ASN A 36 -5.08 0.25 -5.80
C ASN A 36 -4.02 1.34 -5.56
N ALA A 37 -2.76 1.02 -5.86
CA ALA A 37 -1.66 1.97 -5.73
C ALA A 37 -1.83 3.24 -6.58
N GLY A 38 -2.66 3.21 -7.63
CA GLY A 38 -2.95 4.37 -8.48
C GLY A 38 -3.68 5.52 -7.76
N LEU A 39 -4.21 5.29 -6.55
CA LEU A 39 -4.77 6.35 -5.71
C LEU A 39 -3.69 7.14 -4.94
N PHE A 40 -2.43 6.70 -4.95
CA PHE A 40 -1.29 7.55 -4.56
C PHE A 40 -0.95 8.51 -5.71
N ASN A 41 -1.79 9.53 -5.91
CA ASN A 41 -1.78 10.36 -7.12
C ASN A 41 -1.41 11.84 -6.88
N THR A 42 -0.99 12.20 -5.66
CA THR A 42 -0.47 13.54 -5.35
C THR A 42 1.04 13.51 -5.10
N GLY A 43 1.71 14.65 -5.23
CA GLY A 43 3.16 14.75 -4.96
C GLY A 43 3.54 14.31 -3.55
N ARG A 44 2.71 14.62 -2.54
CA ARG A 44 2.91 14.15 -1.16
C ARG A 44 2.78 12.63 -1.05
N ASP A 45 1.81 12.05 -1.75
CA ASP A 45 1.57 10.62 -1.70
C ASP A 45 2.73 9.84 -2.33
N LEU A 46 3.22 10.31 -3.48
CA LEU A 46 4.39 9.73 -4.14
C LEU A 46 5.66 9.87 -3.29
N ALA A 47 5.86 11.01 -2.62
CA ALA A 47 6.99 11.20 -1.72
C ALA A 47 6.96 10.24 -0.53
N LEU A 48 5.79 10.03 0.09
CA LEU A 48 5.62 9.06 1.18
C LEU A 48 5.79 7.62 0.68
N LEU A 49 5.19 7.29 -0.47
CA LEU A 49 5.35 5.98 -1.11
C LEU A 49 6.83 5.65 -1.33
N GLY A 50 7.60 6.59 -1.89
CA GLY A 50 9.04 6.43 -2.10
C GLY A 50 9.80 6.16 -0.80
N ARG A 51 9.46 6.86 0.30
CA ARG A 51 10.08 6.61 1.62
C ARG A 51 9.80 5.21 2.14
N PHE A 52 8.56 4.73 2.04
CA PHE A 52 8.21 3.38 2.49
C PHE A 52 8.95 2.30 1.68
N TYR A 53 9.07 2.47 0.37
CA TYR A 53 9.87 1.57 -0.46
C TYR A 53 11.36 1.62 -0.13
N ALA A 54 11.92 2.82 0.09
CA ALA A 54 13.32 2.98 0.46
C ALA A 54 13.63 2.33 1.82
N GLU A 55 12.74 2.50 2.81
CA GLU A 55 12.90 1.87 4.12
C GLU A 55 12.81 0.34 4.02
N ALA A 56 11.86 -0.19 3.24
CA ALA A 56 11.78 -1.62 2.97
C ALA A 56 13.04 -2.19 2.28
N LEU A 57 13.63 -1.42 1.35
CA LEU A 57 14.84 -1.82 0.63
C LEU A 57 16.08 -1.83 1.54
N VAL A 58 16.24 -0.82 2.39
CA VAL A 58 17.32 -0.80 3.39
C VAL A 58 17.15 -1.95 4.38
N ASP A 59 15.90 -2.22 4.75
CA ASP A 59 15.53 -3.25 5.71
C ASP A 59 15.72 -4.69 5.19
N SER A 60 15.59 -4.91 3.88
CA SER A 60 15.79 -6.24 3.27
C SER A 60 17.25 -6.69 3.24
N GLY A 61 18.20 -5.79 3.52
CA GLY A 61 19.63 -6.05 3.43
C GLY A 61 20.12 -6.25 1.98
N PRO A 62 21.45 -6.39 1.79
CA PRO A 62 22.04 -6.88 0.55
C PRO A 62 21.81 -8.39 0.32
#